data_AF-A0A935QAK9-F1
#
_entry.id   AF-A0A935QAK9-F1
#
_cell.length_a   1.000
_cell.length_b   1.000
_cell.length_c   1.000
_cell.angle_alpha   90.00
_cell.angle_beta   90.00
_cell.angle_gamma   90.00
#
_symmetry.space_group_name_H-M   'P 1'
#
loop_
_entity.id
_entity.type
_entity.pdbx_description
1 polymer ?
#
loop_
_entity_poly.entity_id
_entity_poly.type
_entity_poly.pdbx_seq_one_letter_code
_entity_poly.pdbx_strand_id
1 'polypeptide(L)'
;MDFAGLYRENLPSTIVIDATPDDPAMNWVLNGPDGYRYPGAGDLTLESLDSGVYTLTWESRSGWWLPVVSPQTQDVFGGTTTFTGLYRQDLPAPTGYRFVPDGVFTMGSPAGEWGRRDEKSCARSP
;
A
#
# COMPACT_ATOMS: atom_id res chain seq x y z
N MET A 1 -23.92 28.18 26.52
CA MET A 1 -22.79 27.85 25.62
C MET A 1 -22.78 26.34 25.54
N ASP A 2 -23.55 25.80 24.62
CA ASP A 2 -23.70 24.37 24.39
C ASP A 2 -22.52 23.89 23.56
N PHE A 3 -21.55 23.27 24.23
CA PHE A 3 -20.54 22.50 23.53
C PHE A 3 -21.17 21.16 23.14
N ALA A 4 -21.74 21.07 21.95
CA ALA A 4 -22.11 19.81 21.31
C ALA A 4 -20.85 19.08 20.81
N GLY A 5 -19.84 18.92 21.68
CA GLY A 5 -18.70 18.07 21.42
C GLY A 5 -19.17 16.63 21.48
N LEU A 6 -19.03 15.89 20.37
CA LEU A 6 -19.20 14.44 20.37
C LEU A 6 -18.11 13.86 21.30
N TYR A 7 -18.49 13.51 22.52
CA TYR A 7 -17.64 12.69 23.38
C TYR A 7 -17.52 11.31 22.71
N ARG A 8 -16.42 11.10 21.98
CA ARG A 8 -15.95 9.76 21.67
C ARG A 8 -15.11 9.33 22.85
N GLU A 9 -15.59 8.33 23.57
CA GLU A 9 -14.86 7.67 24.64
C GLU A 9 -13.52 7.13 24.10
N ASN A 10 -12.43 7.50 24.78
CA ASN A 10 -11.11 6.96 24.47
C ASN A 10 -11.02 5.54 25.03
N LEU A 11 -11.42 4.57 24.22
CA LEU A 11 -11.32 3.16 24.56
C LEU A 11 -9.92 2.65 24.23
N PRO A 12 -9.31 1.81 25.10
CA PRO A 12 -8.02 1.21 24.80
C PRO A 12 -8.14 0.41 23.51
N SER A 13 -7.21 0.67 22.61
CA SER A 13 -7.15 0.05 21.29
C SER A 13 -5.90 -0.83 21.15
N THR A 14 -6.01 -1.87 20.34
CA THR A 14 -4.92 -2.77 20.00
C THR A 14 -4.64 -2.67 18.52
N ILE A 15 -3.39 -2.46 18.15
CA ILE A 15 -2.93 -2.43 16.76
C ILE A 15 -2.04 -3.64 16.55
N VAL A 16 -2.39 -4.47 15.57
CA VAL A 16 -1.59 -5.60 15.11
C VAL A 16 -0.95 -5.21 13.78
N ILE A 17 0.36 -5.36 13.69
CA ILE A 17 1.13 -5.15 12.46
C ILE A 17 1.61 -6.52 12.02
N ASP A 18 1.28 -6.86 10.78
CA ASP A 18 1.55 -8.15 10.15
C ASP A 18 2.30 -7.90 8.83
N ALA A 19 3.59 -8.21 8.84
CA ALA A 19 4.49 -8.07 7.72
C ALA A 19 4.67 -9.43 7.06
N THR A 20 4.29 -9.55 5.79
CA THR A 20 4.53 -10.74 4.99
C THR A 20 5.59 -10.45 3.92
N PRO A 21 6.68 -11.23 3.84
CA PRO A 21 7.04 -12.36 4.71
C PRO A 21 7.42 -11.93 6.13
N ASP A 22 7.20 -12.83 7.09
CA ASP A 22 7.56 -12.68 8.50
C ASP A 22 9.09 -12.61 8.62
N ASP A 23 9.61 -11.39 8.50
CA ASP A 23 11.03 -11.07 8.54
C ASP A 23 11.23 -9.85 9.46
N PRO A 24 12.02 -9.99 10.54
CA PRO A 24 12.22 -8.91 11.51
C PRO A 24 13.03 -7.74 10.95
N ALA A 25 13.56 -7.83 9.72
CA ALA A 25 14.22 -6.72 9.04
C ALA A 25 13.24 -5.85 8.20
N MET A 26 11.93 -6.13 8.26
CA MET A 26 10.90 -5.29 7.63
C MET A 26 10.57 -4.11 8.53
N ASN A 27 11.32 -3.01 8.38
CA ASN A 27 11.12 -1.80 9.18
C ASN A 27 9.85 -1.04 8.77
N TRP A 28 9.23 -0.41 9.75
CA TRP A 28 8.07 0.46 9.56
C TRP A 28 8.00 1.52 10.65
N VAL A 29 7.25 2.58 10.40
CA VAL A 29 6.98 3.65 11.37
C VAL A 29 5.48 3.84 11.49
N LEU A 30 4.95 3.65 12.69
CA LEU A 30 3.57 3.94 13.03
C LEU A 30 3.49 5.36 13.59
N ASN A 31 2.73 6.23 12.92
CA ASN A 31 2.37 7.54 13.45
C ASN A 31 0.92 7.48 13.93
N GLY A 32 0.60 8.12 15.04
CA GLY A 32 -0.73 8.12 15.63
C GLY A 32 -1.21 9.53 15.96
N PRO A 33 -2.35 9.64 16.67
CA PRO A 33 -2.86 10.92 17.17
C PRO A 33 -1.87 11.55 18.16
N ASP A 34 -2.04 12.86 18.42
CA ASP A 34 -1.25 13.63 19.39
C ASP A 34 0.28 13.60 19.17
N GLY A 35 0.72 13.32 17.95
CA GLY A 35 2.13 13.23 17.60
C GLY A 35 2.79 11.90 18.01
N TYR A 36 2.00 10.88 18.35
CA TYR A 36 2.50 9.53 18.60
C TYR A 36 3.34 9.04 17.42
N ARG A 37 4.55 8.54 17.69
CA ARG A 37 5.44 7.98 16.68
C ARG A 37 6.18 6.79 17.26
N TYR A 38 6.06 5.66 16.60
CA TYR A 38 6.67 4.40 17.02
C TYR A 38 7.38 3.73 15.83
N PRO A 39 8.72 3.71 15.79
CA PRO A 39 9.46 2.89 14.86
C PRO A 39 9.44 1.42 15.33
N GLY A 40 9.21 0.50 14.40
CA GLY A 40 9.23 -0.93 14.67
C GLY A 40 9.69 -1.73 13.45
N ALA A 41 9.73 -3.05 13.60
CA ALA A 41 10.09 -3.95 12.51
C ALA A 41 9.39 -5.30 12.65
N GLY A 42 9.13 -5.97 11.52
CA GLY A 42 8.43 -7.25 11.46
C GLY A 42 7.01 -7.18 12.04
N ASP A 43 6.55 -8.31 12.59
CA ASP A 43 5.25 -8.41 13.22
C ASP A 43 5.27 -7.83 14.64
N LEU A 44 4.28 -7.00 14.97
CA LEU A 44 4.18 -6.44 16.31
C LEU A 44 2.72 -6.19 16.72
N THR A 45 2.40 -6.52 17.96
CA THR A 45 1.14 -6.11 18.58
C THR A 45 1.40 -5.00 19.58
N LEU A 46 0.73 -3.87 19.39
CA LEU A 46 0.74 -2.71 20.29
C LEU A 46 -0.62 -2.64 20.99
N GLU A 47 -0.62 -2.67 22.31
CA GLU A 47 -1.83 -2.65 23.13
C GLU A 47 -1.97 -1.33 23.89
N SER A 48 -3.18 -1.06 24.39
CA SER A 48 -3.49 0.12 25.21
C SER A 48 -3.14 1.46 24.51
N LEU A 49 -3.33 1.50 23.20
CA LEU A 49 -3.19 2.72 22.42
C LEU A 49 -4.45 3.57 22.51
N ASP A 50 -4.28 4.88 22.47
CA ASP A 50 -5.37 5.84 22.38
C ASP A 50 -6.13 5.65 21.06
N SER A 51 -7.43 5.90 21.09
CA SER A 51 -8.24 5.90 19.89
C SER A 51 -7.92 7.13 19.01
N GLY A 52 -7.81 6.92 17.70
CA GLY A 52 -7.54 7.99 16.74
C GLY A 52 -7.06 7.48 15.39
N VAL A 53 -6.55 8.39 14.57
CA VAL A 53 -6.06 8.07 13.23
C VAL A 53 -4.61 7.62 13.31
N TYR A 54 -4.34 6.42 12.84
CA TYR A 54 -3.00 5.85 12.75
C TYR A 54 -2.56 5.72 11.30
N THR A 55 -1.33 6.12 11.03
CA THR A 55 -0.67 6.02 9.73
C THR A 55 0.59 5.17 9.85
N LEU A 56 0.53 3.94 9.32
CA LEU A 56 1.67 3.04 9.21
C LEU A 56 2.42 3.29 7.90
N THR A 57 3.71 3.57 7.99
CA THR A 57 4.59 3.74 6.82
C THR A 57 5.59 2.60 6.80
N TRP A 58 5.51 1.76 5.78
CA TRP A 58 6.48 0.70 5.52
C TRP A 58 7.77 1.30 4.93
N GLU A 59 8.93 0.93 5.46
CA GLU A 59 10.21 1.38 4.93
C GLU A 59 10.69 0.51 3.77
N SER A 60 11.42 1.12 2.84
CA SER A 60 12.02 0.41 1.71
C SER A 60 13.21 -0.42 2.16
N ARG A 61 13.25 -1.69 1.74
CA ARG A 61 14.37 -2.60 1.99
C ARG A 61 15.03 -3.01 0.67
N SER A 62 16.36 -3.01 0.63
CA SER A 62 17.10 -3.43 -0.55
C SER A 62 16.74 -4.86 -0.96
N GLY A 63 16.43 -5.07 -2.24
CA GLY A 63 15.99 -6.36 -2.79
C GLY A 63 14.52 -6.70 -2.57
N TRP A 64 13.72 -5.75 -2.06
CA TRP A 64 12.28 -5.92 -1.87
C TRP A 64 11.51 -4.72 -2.41
N TRP A 65 10.35 -5.01 -3.00
CA TRP A 65 9.34 -4.03 -3.38
C TRP A 65 8.46 -3.70 -2.19
N LEU A 66 8.18 -2.40 -2.03
CA LEU A 66 7.26 -1.89 -1.02
C LEU A 66 5.86 -2.50 -1.19
N PRO A 67 5.10 -2.63 -0.09
CA PRO A 67 3.69 -3.01 -0.16
C PRO A 67 2.91 -2.04 -1.05
N VAL A 68 1.94 -2.59 -1.80
CA VAL A 68 1.08 -1.81 -2.71
C VAL A 68 0.33 -0.67 -2.00
N VAL A 69 0.05 -0.85 -0.71
CA VAL A 69 -0.48 0.22 0.15
C VAL A 69 0.59 0.60 1.17
N SER A 70 1.32 1.68 0.88
CA SER A 70 2.22 2.35 1.82
C SER A 70 2.28 3.84 1.46
N PRO A 71 1.96 4.76 2.39
CA PRO A 71 1.52 4.52 3.76
C PRO A 71 0.07 4.00 3.86
N GLN A 72 -0.24 3.28 4.94
CA GLN A 72 -1.59 2.83 5.30
C GLN A 72 -2.15 3.74 6.40
N THR A 73 -3.31 4.33 6.17
CA THR A 73 -4.00 5.15 7.18
C THR A 73 -5.29 4.47 7.59
N GLN A 74 -5.50 4.27 8.89
CA GLN A 74 -6.73 3.70 9.44
C GLN A 74 -7.17 4.45 10.70
N ASP A 75 -8.47 4.57 10.84
CA ASP A 75 -9.16 5.05 12.03
C ASP A 75 -9.30 3.91 13.05
N VAL A 76 -8.66 4.03 14.22
CA VAL A 76 -8.66 3.02 15.27
C VAL A 76 -9.48 3.52 16.46
N PHE A 77 -10.61 2.86 16.75
CA PHE A 77 -11.55 3.29 17.79
C PHE A 77 -12.03 2.13 18.65
N GLY A 78 -11.24 1.76 19.66
CA GLY A 78 -11.57 0.65 20.57
C GLY A 78 -11.50 -0.71 19.88
N GLY A 79 -10.89 -1.69 20.53
CA GLY A 79 -10.71 -3.03 19.95
C GLY A 79 -9.47 -3.14 19.06
N THR A 80 -9.44 -4.15 18.20
CA THR A 80 -8.23 -4.56 17.46
C THR A 80 -8.30 -4.16 15.99
N THR A 81 -7.29 -3.42 15.51
CA THR A 81 -7.10 -3.09 14.09
C THR A 81 -5.80 -3.72 13.58
N THR A 82 -5.82 -4.27 12.36
CA THR A 82 -4.65 -4.90 11.74
C THR A 82 -4.15 -4.10 10.55
N PHE A 83 -2.84 -3.87 10.48
CA PHE A 83 -2.14 -3.36 9.30
C PHE A 83 -1.34 -4.50 8.67
N THR A 84 -1.61 -4.77 7.39
CA THR A 84 -0.94 -5.85 6.65
C THR A 84 -0.03 -5.27 5.56
N GLY A 85 1.23 -5.69 5.55
CA GLY A 85 2.22 -5.28 4.56
C GLY A 85 2.74 -6.48 3.78
N LEU A 86 2.40 -6.57 2.49
CA LEU A 86 2.92 -7.62 1.61
C LEU A 86 4.13 -7.09 0.81
N TYR A 87 5.34 -7.42 1.25
CA TYR A 87 6.56 -7.18 0.51
C TYR A 87 6.76 -8.25 -0.56
N ARG A 88 7.18 -7.83 -1.76
CA ARG A 88 7.54 -8.76 -2.84
C ARG A 88 9.03 -8.71 -3.06
N GLN A 89 9.69 -9.85 -3.08
CA GLN A 89 11.13 -9.88 -3.33
C GLN A 89 11.40 -9.45 -4.78
N ASP A 90 12.33 -8.50 -4.96
CA ASP A 90 12.90 -8.22 -6.27
C ASP A 90 13.87 -9.35 -6.60
N LEU A 91 13.32 -10.46 -7.08
CA LEU A 91 14.14 -11.53 -7.60
C LEU A 91 14.69 -11.05 -8.95
N PRO A 92 16.02 -11.08 -9.15
CA PRO A 92 16.56 -10.80 -10.47
C PRO A 92 15.89 -11.74 -11.46
N ALA A 93 15.44 -11.17 -12.59
CA ALA A 93 14.84 -11.97 -13.64
C ALA A 93 15.80 -13.13 -13.98
N PRO A 94 15.31 -14.38 -14.13
CA PRO A 94 16.18 -15.48 -14.54
C PRO A 94 16.94 -15.10 -15.81
N THR A 95 18.16 -15.60 -15.96
CA THR A 95 18.99 -15.29 -17.14
C THR A 95 18.20 -15.53 -18.43
N GLY A 96 18.03 -14.49 -19.25
CA GLY A 96 17.22 -14.53 -20.46
C GLY A 96 15.83 -13.90 -20.36
N TYR A 97 15.41 -13.46 -19.17
CA TYR A 97 14.18 -12.69 -18.97
C TYR A 97 14.50 -11.21 -18.70
N ARG A 98 13.68 -10.31 -19.23
CA ARG A 98 13.72 -8.87 -18.94
C ARG A 98 12.46 -8.50 -18.19
N PHE A 99 12.60 -7.87 -17.03
CA PHE A 99 11.46 -7.34 -16.30
C PHE A 99 10.79 -6.23 -17.13
N VAL A 100 9.47 -6.33 -17.31
CA VAL A 100 8.65 -5.28 -17.91
C VAL A 100 7.89 -4.63 -16.75
N PRO A 101 8.11 -3.33 -16.47
CA PRO A 101 7.41 -2.65 -15.39
C PRO A 101 5.89 -2.68 -15.63
N ASP A 102 5.12 -2.72 -14.56
CA ASP A 102 3.69 -2.44 -14.66
C ASP A 102 3.50 -1.01 -15.20
N GLY A 103 2.63 -0.88 -16.18
CA GLY A 103 2.44 0.38 -16.87
C GLY A 103 1.28 0.30 -17.84
N VAL A 104 0.67 1.45 -18.09
CA VAL A 104 -0.35 1.59 -19.13
C VAL A 104 0.36 1.86 -20.44
N PHE A 105 0.33 0.88 -21.34
CA PHE A 105 0.73 1.10 -22.71
C PHE A 105 -0.54 1.29 -23.55
N THR A 106 -0.57 2.35 -24.36
CA THR A 106 -1.61 2.50 -25.38
C THR A 106 -1.32 1.49 -26.48
N MET A 107 -2.17 0.46 -26.59
CA MET A 107 -2.05 -0.52 -27.66
C MET A 107 -2.60 0.08 -28.96
N GLY A 108 -1.70 0.31 -29.92
CA GLY A 108 -2.04 0.79 -31.26
C GLY A 108 -1.14 1.93 -31.73
N SER A 109 -0.81 1.90 -33.03
CA SER A 109 -0.12 3.01 -33.70
C SER A 109 -0.94 4.30 -33.63
N PRO A 110 -0.34 5.48 -33.44
CA PRO A 110 -1.04 6.75 -33.65
C PRO A 110 -1.54 6.88 -35.10
N ALA A 111 -2.57 7.71 -35.32
CA ALA A 111 -3.19 7.90 -36.64
C ALA A 111 -2.22 8.50 -37.69
N GLY A 112 -1.14 9.14 -37.24
CA GLY A 112 -0.09 9.70 -38.10
C GLY A 112 1.14 8.81 -38.29
N GLU A 113 1.13 7.55 -37.85
CA GLU A 113 2.28 6.66 -38.05
C GLU A 113 2.43 6.28 -39.54
N TRP A 114 3.55 6.69 -40.13
CA TRP A 114 3.86 6.43 -41.54
C TRP A 114 3.97 4.91 -41.77
N GLY A 115 3.10 4.34 -42.62
CA GLY A 115 3.06 2.90 -42.90
C GLY A 115 1.93 2.11 -42.22
N ARG A 116 1.02 2.78 -41.49
CA ARG A 116 -0.20 2.13 -40.97
C ARG A 116 -1.09 1.66 -42.13
N ARG A 117 -1.31 0.35 -42.25
CA ARG A 117 -2.30 -0.22 -43.17
C ARG A 117 -3.69 -0.11 -42.54
N ASP A 118 -4.62 0.47 -43.28
CA ASP A 118 -6.05 0.58 -42.98
C ASP A 118 -6.77 -0.77 -43.21
N GLU A 119 -6.30 -1.83 -42.57
CA GLU A 119 -6.93 -3.15 -42.68
C GLU A 119 -8.17 -3.28 -41.77
N LYS A 120 -9.18 -2.43 -42.02
CA LYS A 120 -10.60 -2.69 -41.72
C LYS A 120 -11.52 -1.98 -42.73
N SER A 121 -11.34 -2.28 -44.02
CA SER A 121 -12.44 -2.18 -44.97
C SER A 121 -13.34 -3.41 -44.82
N CYS A 122 -14.29 -3.37 -43.87
CA CYS A 122 -15.42 -4.30 -43.89
C CYS A 122 -16.36 -3.84 -45.02
N ALA A 123 -16.16 -4.39 -46.22
CA ALA A 123 -17.02 -4.13 -47.36
C ALA A 123 -18.43 -4.66 -47.05
N ARG A 124 -19.33 -3.75 -46.68
CA ARG A 124 -20.77 -3.97 -46.73
C ARG A 124 -21.21 -3.68 -48.17
N SER A 125 -21.40 -4.73 -48.98
CA SER A 125 -22.12 -4.58 -50.24
C SER A 125 -23.63 -4.82 -50.02
N PRO A 126 -24.50 -4.01 -50.65
CA PRO A 126 -25.95 -4.21 -50.70
C PRO A 126 -26.36 -5.41 -51.57
#